data_AF-A0A0L0CB11-F1
#
_entry.id   AF-A0A0L0CB11-F1
#
_cell.length_a   1.000
_cell.length_b   1.000
_cell.length_c   1.000
_cell.angle_alpha   90.00
_cell.angle_beta   90.00
_cell.angle_gamma   90.00
#
_symmetry.space_group_name_H-M   'P 1'
#
loop_
_entity.id
_entity.type
_entity.pdbx_description
1 polymer ?
#
loop_
_entity_poly.entity_id
_entity_poly.type
_entity_poly.pdbx_seq_one_letter_code
_entity_poly.pdbx_strand_id
1 'polypeptide(L)'
;MMNIIQYLFVLILILQAVFGLTTDAQHCFDVLDKLPKKEIEHIYYMNFKDIAHTQPATNILSCYLRESHHGDKTLTEQYFDVYLKCDKFTGSNIEHFDYHELEELVSLGLPYDLEKYLLKILKTGNKMELEQGILYVQDVMSKDIELSRYYKEYKYYILKKYKPKIDPIHAKSKANFVDLEEAVYFIFRTIWG
;
A
#
# COMPACT_ATOMS: atom_id res chain seq x y z
N MET A 1 19.53 -40.12 22.51
CA MET A 1 18.45 -40.21 21.49
C MET A 1 17.50 -39.06 21.74
N MET A 2 17.53 -38.02 20.90
CA MET A 2 16.61 -36.88 21.02
C MET A 2 15.17 -37.36 20.77
N ASN A 3 14.26 -36.95 21.65
CA ASN A 3 12.88 -37.43 21.68
C ASN A 3 12.12 -36.88 20.46
N ILE A 4 11.32 -37.69 19.77
CA ILE A 4 10.55 -37.32 18.57
C ILE A 4 9.67 -36.08 18.84
N ILE A 5 9.20 -35.94 20.07
CA ILE A 5 8.42 -34.78 20.54
C ILE A 5 9.21 -33.47 20.40
N GLN A 6 10.52 -33.50 20.62
CA GLN A 6 11.40 -32.33 20.55
C GLN A 6 11.60 -31.86 19.10
N TYR A 7 11.67 -32.80 18.15
CA TYR A 7 11.70 -32.49 16.72
C TYR A 7 10.37 -31.89 16.24
N LEU A 8 9.24 -32.43 16.67
CA LEU A 8 7.92 -31.87 16.35
C LEU A 8 7.76 -30.44 16.87
N PHE A 9 8.25 -30.16 18.08
CA PHE A 9 8.17 -28.82 18.65
C PHE A 9 9.03 -27.80 17.89
N VAL A 10 10.24 -28.20 17.51
CA VAL A 10 11.13 -27.37 16.67
C VAL A 10 10.54 -27.17 15.27
N LEU A 11 9.93 -28.20 14.68
CA LEU A 11 9.27 -28.11 13.38
C LEU A 11 8.06 -27.15 13.45
N ILE A 12 7.26 -27.22 14.51
CA ILE A 12 6.13 -26.30 14.74
C ILE A 12 6.61 -24.87 14.94
N LEU A 13 7.70 -24.64 15.68
CA LEU A 13 8.27 -23.31 15.85
C LEU A 13 8.85 -22.75 14.55
N ILE A 14 9.50 -23.59 13.73
CA ILE A 14 9.97 -23.20 12.40
C ILE A 14 8.77 -22.91 11.49
N LEU A 15 7.73 -23.74 11.53
CA LEU A 15 6.49 -23.48 10.79
C LEU A 15 5.82 -22.19 11.25
N GLN A 16 5.76 -21.89 12.55
CA GLN A 16 5.23 -20.63 13.06
C GLN A 16 6.09 -19.41 12.70
N ALA A 17 7.41 -19.58 12.55
CA ALA A 17 8.32 -18.55 12.10
C ALA A 17 8.28 -18.34 10.56
N VAL A 18 8.07 -19.42 9.80
CA VAL A 18 7.98 -19.40 8.32
C VAL A 18 6.59 -18.97 7.86
N PHE A 19 5.55 -19.38 8.57
CA PHE A 19 4.15 -18.98 8.38
C PHE A 19 3.76 -17.87 9.34
N GLY A 20 4.72 -17.00 9.71
CA GLY A 20 4.59 -15.90 10.67
C GLY A 20 3.15 -15.51 10.87
N LEU A 21 2.59 -15.79 12.06
CA LEU A 21 1.18 -15.58 12.45
C LEU A 21 0.60 -14.42 11.65
N THR A 22 -0.02 -14.73 10.51
CA THR A 22 -0.50 -13.71 9.59
C THR A 22 -1.65 -13.06 10.33
N THR A 23 -1.42 -11.89 10.91
CA THR A 23 -2.51 -10.98 11.22
C THR A 23 -3.25 -10.81 9.91
N ASP A 24 -4.45 -11.36 9.84
CA ASP A 24 -5.20 -11.40 8.60
C ASP A 24 -5.62 -9.97 8.28
N ALA A 25 -4.79 -9.25 7.52
CA ALA A 25 -5.04 -7.88 7.08
C ALA A 25 -6.37 -7.75 6.32
N GLN A 26 -7.03 -8.87 5.98
CA GLN A 26 -8.41 -8.91 5.49
C GLN A 26 -9.41 -8.26 6.45
N HIS A 27 -9.18 -8.28 7.77
CA HIS A 27 -10.13 -7.69 8.72
C HIS A 27 -10.22 -6.15 8.57
N CYS A 28 -9.18 -5.50 8.04
CA CYS A 28 -9.25 -4.08 7.66
C CYS A 28 -10.37 -3.78 6.65
N PHE A 29 -10.83 -4.79 5.90
CA PHE A 29 -11.88 -4.67 4.90
C PHE A 29 -13.28 -5.00 5.44
N ASP A 30 -13.43 -5.39 6.71
CA ASP A 30 -14.74 -5.74 7.30
C ASP A 30 -15.72 -4.57 7.32
N VAL A 31 -15.20 -3.33 7.31
CA VAL A 31 -16.03 -2.12 7.16
C VAL A 31 -16.83 -2.14 5.85
N LEU A 32 -16.31 -2.76 4.79
CA LEU A 32 -17.00 -2.85 3.49
C LEU A 32 -18.28 -3.69 3.57
N ASP A 33 -18.39 -4.64 4.51
CA ASP A 33 -19.59 -5.47 4.66
C ASP A 33 -20.81 -4.66 5.13
N LYS A 34 -20.58 -3.46 5.67
CA LYS A 34 -21.61 -2.54 6.13
C LYS A 34 -21.97 -1.47 5.08
N LEU A 35 -21.23 -1.40 3.97
CA LEU A 35 -21.43 -0.38 2.94
C LEU A 35 -22.37 -0.89 1.83
N PRO A 36 -23.17 0.00 1.22
CA PRO A 36 -23.93 -0.35 0.03
C PRO A 36 -22.99 -0.69 -1.13
N LYS A 37 -23.39 -1.64 -1.98
CA LYS A 37 -22.59 -2.14 -3.11
C LYS A 37 -22.04 -1.03 -4.03
N LYS A 38 -22.82 0.03 -4.26
CA LYS A 38 -22.39 1.19 -5.09
C LYS A 38 -21.24 1.98 -4.47
N GLU A 39 -21.15 2.02 -3.15
CA GLU A 39 -20.07 2.71 -2.45
C GLU A 39 -18.78 1.89 -2.50
N ILE A 40 -18.88 0.57 -2.34
CA ILE A 40 -17.75 -0.34 -2.56
C ILE A 40 -17.23 -0.23 -4.01
N GLU A 41 -18.15 -0.15 -4.98
CA GLU A 41 -17.80 0.10 -6.39
C GLU A 41 -17.04 1.41 -6.57
N HIS A 42 -17.53 2.48 -5.96
CA HIS A 42 -16.91 3.79 -6.04
C HIS A 42 -15.47 3.76 -5.49
N ILE A 43 -15.26 3.16 -4.31
CA ILE A 43 -13.93 2.95 -3.72
C ILE A 43 -13.04 2.11 -4.65
N TYR A 44 -13.59 1.10 -5.31
CA TYR A 44 -12.86 0.28 -6.27
C TYR A 44 -12.39 1.05 -7.51
N TYR A 45 -13.10 2.09 -7.96
CA TYR A 45 -12.68 2.86 -9.14
C TYR A 45 -11.83 4.10 -8.82
N MET A 46 -11.70 4.50 -7.56
CA MET A 46 -10.81 5.58 -7.16
C MET A 46 -9.34 5.26 -7.47
N ASN A 47 -8.60 6.27 -7.92
CA ASN A 47 -7.14 6.25 -7.91
C ASN A 47 -6.62 6.46 -6.48
N PHE A 48 -5.32 6.34 -6.27
CA PHE A 48 -4.72 6.50 -4.93
C PHE A 48 -4.96 7.90 -4.35
N LYS A 49 -4.83 8.96 -5.16
CA LYS A 49 -5.04 10.34 -4.68
C LYS A 49 -6.46 10.52 -4.15
N ASP A 50 -7.47 9.98 -4.84
CA ASP A 50 -8.86 10.02 -4.39
C ASP A 50 -9.07 9.17 -3.12
N ILE A 51 -8.46 7.98 -3.06
CA ILE A 51 -8.49 7.11 -1.88
C ILE A 51 -7.91 7.83 -0.67
N ALA A 52 -6.78 8.51 -0.81
CA ALA A 52 -6.08 9.16 0.29
C ALA A 52 -6.94 10.22 1.00
N HIS A 53 -7.89 10.85 0.29
CA HIS A 53 -8.76 11.90 0.82
C HIS A 53 -10.20 11.43 1.12
N THR A 54 -10.52 10.16 0.89
CA THR A 54 -11.89 9.67 1.00
C THR A 54 -12.02 8.61 2.09
N GLN A 55 -12.84 8.90 3.10
CA GLN A 55 -13.24 7.90 4.09
C GLN A 55 -14.42 7.08 3.55
N PRO A 56 -14.49 5.76 3.83
CA PRO A 56 -13.56 4.99 4.68
C PRO A 56 -12.30 4.48 3.95
N ALA A 57 -12.12 4.78 2.66
CA ALA A 57 -11.06 4.19 1.82
C ALA A 57 -9.64 4.41 2.36
N THR A 58 -9.31 5.63 2.82
CA THR A 58 -8.00 5.95 3.44
C THR A 58 -7.73 5.06 4.65
N ASN A 59 -8.72 4.88 5.53
CA ASN A 59 -8.56 4.11 6.76
C ASN A 59 -8.34 2.61 6.47
N ILE A 60 -9.04 2.07 5.48
CA ILE A 60 -8.86 0.68 5.04
C ILE A 60 -7.44 0.49 4.51
N LEU A 61 -6.97 1.39 3.64
CA LEU A 61 -5.62 1.30 3.07
C LEU A 61 -4.55 1.42 4.16
N SER A 62 -4.68 2.39 5.07
CA SER A 62 -3.75 2.57 6.18
C SER A 62 -3.70 1.35 7.11
N CYS A 63 -4.86 0.80 7.49
CA CYS A 63 -4.95 -0.42 8.27
C CYS A 63 -4.25 -1.59 7.54
N TYR A 64 -4.58 -1.78 6.26
CA TYR A 64 -4.01 -2.84 5.44
C TYR A 64 -2.50 -2.76 5.36
N LEU A 65 -1.94 -1.58 5.03
CA LEU A 65 -0.50 -1.40 4.88
C LEU A 65 0.25 -1.74 6.17
N ARG A 66 -0.24 -1.26 7.32
CA ARG A 66 0.34 -1.51 8.65
C ARG A 66 0.31 -2.98 9.06
N GLU A 67 -0.66 -3.75 8.60
CA GLU A 67 -0.82 -5.14 9.00
C GLU A 67 -0.30 -6.15 7.97
N SER A 68 0.05 -5.68 6.78
CA SER A 68 0.58 -6.50 5.69
C SER A 68 2.08 -6.77 5.80
N HIS A 69 2.72 -6.36 6.91
CA HIS A 69 4.15 -6.55 7.12
C HIS A 69 4.45 -6.98 8.56
N HIS A 70 5.57 -7.68 8.73
CA HIS A 70 6.11 -8.05 10.02
C HIS A 70 7.48 -7.39 10.19
N GLY A 71 7.59 -6.47 11.16
CA GLY A 71 8.83 -5.73 11.41
C GLY A 71 8.78 -4.32 10.82
N ASP A 72 9.83 -3.94 10.07
CA ASP A 72 9.96 -2.60 9.53
C ASP A 72 8.88 -2.27 8.51
N LYS A 73 8.50 -0.98 8.43
CA LYS A 73 7.54 -0.47 7.47
C LYS A 73 7.95 -0.82 6.05
N THR A 74 6.96 -1.17 5.23
CA THR A 74 7.19 -1.37 3.80
C THR A 74 7.47 -0.04 3.12
N LEU A 75 8.14 -0.07 1.97
CA LEU A 75 8.35 1.13 1.17
C LEU A 75 7.02 1.82 0.79
N THR A 76 5.99 1.03 0.48
CA THR A 76 4.66 1.55 0.17
C THR A 76 4.02 2.27 1.35
N GLU A 77 4.18 1.74 2.56
CA GLU A 77 3.69 2.38 3.78
C GLU A 77 4.46 3.67 4.10
N GLN A 78 5.78 3.66 3.96
CA GLN A 78 6.61 4.88 4.10
C GLN A 78 6.18 5.96 3.12
N TYR A 79 6.00 5.61 1.84
CA TYR A 79 5.54 6.54 0.81
C TYR A 79 4.12 7.04 1.08
N PHE A 80 3.26 6.20 1.64
CA PHE A 80 1.92 6.59 2.07
C PHE A 80 1.99 7.65 3.19
N ASP A 81 2.85 7.44 4.19
CA ASP A 81 3.04 8.40 5.27
C ASP A 81 3.62 9.73 4.78
N VAL A 82 4.64 9.68 3.90
CA VAL A 82 5.21 10.86 3.23
C VAL A 82 4.12 11.61 2.47
N TYR A 83 3.31 10.91 1.66
CA TYR A 83 2.23 11.52 0.90
C TYR A 83 1.23 12.25 1.80
N LEU A 84 0.76 11.60 2.87
CA LEU A 84 -0.19 12.19 3.82
C LEU A 84 0.43 13.37 4.58
N LYS A 85 1.73 13.33 4.86
CA LYS A 85 2.42 14.43 5.52
C LYS A 85 2.56 15.63 4.59
N CYS A 86 2.90 15.41 3.32
CA CYS A 86 2.89 16.47 2.31
C CYS A 86 1.51 17.10 2.14
N ASP A 87 0.44 16.30 2.16
CA ASP A 87 -0.94 16.80 2.03
C ASP A 87 -1.31 17.77 3.16
N LYS A 88 -0.88 17.43 4.39
CA LYS A 88 -1.05 18.32 5.55
C LYS A 88 -0.34 19.66 5.36
N PHE A 89 0.85 19.67 4.75
CA PHE A 89 1.60 20.90 4.50
C PHE A 89 0.92 21.79 3.46
N THR A 90 0.38 21.21 2.39
CA THR A 90 -0.35 21.96 1.36
C THR A 90 -1.71 22.46 1.88
N GLY A 91 -2.37 21.71 2.78
CA GLY A 91 -3.67 22.10 3.35
C GLY A 91 -3.61 23.07 4.53
N SER A 92 -2.51 23.10 5.29
CA SER A 92 -2.41 23.81 6.60
C SER A 92 -1.58 25.08 6.58
N ASN A 93 -1.39 25.69 5.40
CA ASN A 93 -0.59 26.88 5.15
C ASN A 93 0.93 26.58 5.10
N ILE A 94 1.42 26.38 3.86
CA ILE A 94 2.81 26.04 3.51
C ILE A 94 3.87 27.02 4.02
N GLU A 95 3.46 28.16 4.55
CA GLU A 95 4.32 29.22 5.08
C GLU A 95 5.27 28.77 6.20
N HIS A 96 5.00 27.62 6.82
CA HIS A 96 5.80 27.04 7.89
C HIS A 96 6.65 25.85 7.45
N PHE A 97 6.71 25.51 6.15
CA PHE A 97 7.58 24.42 5.72
C PHE A 97 9.04 24.89 5.69
N ASP A 98 9.84 24.38 6.63
CA ASP A 98 11.27 24.65 6.76
C ASP A 98 12.11 23.36 6.81
N TYR A 99 13.35 23.46 7.31
CA TYR A 99 14.25 22.31 7.41
C TYR A 99 13.71 21.21 8.34
N HIS A 100 12.95 21.57 9.38
CA HIS A 100 12.37 20.64 10.33
C HIS A 100 11.29 19.78 9.66
N GLU A 101 10.40 20.39 8.88
CA GLU A 101 9.39 19.66 8.11
C GLU A 101 10.04 18.75 7.06
N LEU A 102 11.14 19.17 6.44
CA LEU A 102 11.92 18.31 5.54
C LEU A 102 12.53 17.12 6.29
N GLU A 103 13.15 17.33 7.45
CA GLU A 103 13.69 16.25 8.29
C GLU A 103 12.60 15.27 8.72
N GLU A 104 11.39 15.75 8.98
CA GLU A 104 10.25 14.90 9.28
C GLU A 104 9.91 14.00 8.08
N LEU A 105 9.85 14.54 6.86
CA LEU A 105 9.64 13.73 5.66
C LEU A 105 10.76 12.68 5.47
N VAL A 106 12.02 13.05 5.71
CA VAL A 106 13.15 12.10 5.65
C VAL A 106 12.98 10.99 6.68
N SER A 107 12.55 11.31 7.90
CA SER A 107 12.30 10.32 8.96
C SER A 107 11.17 9.34 8.63
N LEU A 108 10.22 9.77 7.78
CA LEU A 108 9.14 8.94 7.28
C LEU A 108 9.54 8.06 6.08
N GLY A 109 10.73 8.28 5.51
CA GLY A 109 11.24 7.51 4.37
C GLY A 109 11.21 8.25 3.04
N LEU A 110 11.26 9.59 3.03
CA LEU A 110 11.43 10.35 1.79
C LEU A 110 12.70 9.89 1.03
N PRO A 111 12.60 9.55 -0.27
CA PRO A 111 13.77 9.23 -1.08
C PRO A 111 14.80 10.36 -1.13
N TYR A 112 16.08 9.98 -1.09
CA TYR A 112 17.21 10.91 -1.01
C TYR A 112 17.32 11.90 -2.18
N ASP A 113 16.92 11.49 -3.37
CA ASP A 113 16.85 12.36 -4.55
C ASP A 113 15.78 13.44 -4.40
N LEU A 114 14.62 13.10 -3.83
CA LEU A 114 13.55 14.04 -3.51
C LEU A 114 13.89 14.94 -2.32
N GLU A 115 14.59 14.43 -1.31
CA GLU A 115 15.15 15.23 -0.21
C GLU A 115 16.08 16.31 -0.78
N LYS A 116 17.05 15.93 -1.61
CA LYS A 116 17.97 16.88 -2.26
C LYS A 116 17.24 17.93 -3.09
N TYR A 117 16.19 17.50 -3.78
CA TYR A 117 15.37 18.38 -4.60
C TYR A 117 14.66 19.44 -3.73
N LEU A 118 13.97 19.02 -2.67
CA LEU A 118 13.32 19.94 -1.73
C LEU A 118 14.33 20.84 -1.00
N LEU A 119 15.46 20.29 -0.58
CA LEU A 119 16.54 21.04 0.06
C LEU A 119 17.09 22.17 -0.83
N LYS A 120 17.17 21.92 -2.15
CA LYS A 120 17.58 22.94 -3.13
C LYS A 120 16.54 24.06 -3.21
N ILE A 121 15.25 23.70 -3.23
CA ILE A 121 14.14 24.66 -3.31
C ILE A 121 14.02 25.48 -2.01
N LEU A 122 14.13 24.85 -0.84
CA LEU A 122 14.16 25.54 0.45
C LEU A 122 15.21 26.66 0.48
N LYS A 123 16.38 26.44 -0.13
CA LYS A 123 17.46 27.44 -0.21
C LYS A 123 17.13 28.63 -1.12
N THR A 124 16.19 28.51 -2.05
CA THR A 124 15.75 29.65 -2.88
C THR A 124 14.85 30.60 -2.11
N GLY A 125 14.18 30.11 -1.05
CA GLY A 125 13.18 30.85 -0.29
C GLY A 125 11.91 31.17 -1.09
N ASN A 126 11.77 30.62 -2.31
CA ASN A 126 10.61 30.85 -3.16
C ASN A 126 9.46 29.94 -2.74
N LYS A 127 8.45 30.52 -2.09
CA LYS A 127 7.25 29.80 -1.61
C LYS A 127 6.52 29.05 -2.72
N MET A 128 6.41 29.63 -3.92
CA MET A 128 5.68 29.00 -5.03
C MET A 128 6.44 27.78 -5.56
N GLU A 129 7.77 27.86 -5.65
CA GLU A 129 8.61 26.71 -6.01
C GLU A 129 8.51 25.61 -4.95
N LEU A 130 8.45 25.99 -3.66
CA LEU A 130 8.30 25.04 -2.57
C LEU A 130 6.98 24.30 -2.63
N GLU A 131 5.88 25.00 -2.87
CA GLU A 131 4.55 24.41 -3.08
C GLU A 131 4.55 23.42 -4.25
N GLN A 132 5.09 23.84 -5.39
CA GLN A 132 5.23 22.96 -6.55
C GLN A 132 6.14 21.76 -6.26
N GLY A 133 7.19 21.95 -5.47
CA GLY A 133 8.10 20.89 -5.06
C GLY A 133 7.43 19.84 -4.17
N ILE A 134 6.62 20.26 -3.19
CA ILE A 134 5.86 19.34 -2.34
C ILE A 134 4.79 18.59 -3.16
N LEU A 135 4.07 19.29 -4.03
CA LEU A 135 3.10 18.66 -4.95
C LEU A 135 3.78 17.65 -5.89
N TYR A 136 4.99 17.93 -6.34
CA TYR A 136 5.78 17.00 -7.13
C TYR A 136 6.15 15.74 -6.34
N VAL A 137 6.58 15.88 -5.08
CA VAL A 137 6.84 14.74 -4.19
C VAL A 137 5.56 13.90 -4.02
N GLN A 138 4.40 14.50 -3.76
CA GLN A 138 3.14 13.77 -3.67
C GLN A 138 2.81 13.01 -4.95
N ASP A 139 3.05 13.61 -6.12
CA ASP A 139 2.81 12.96 -7.40
C ASP A 139 3.71 11.73 -7.59
N VAL A 140 5.00 11.83 -7.26
CA VAL A 140 5.94 10.70 -7.32
C VAL A 140 5.50 9.59 -6.35
N MET A 141 5.24 9.92 -5.09
CA MET A 141 4.79 8.94 -4.08
C MET A 141 3.50 8.24 -4.52
N SER A 142 2.52 8.99 -5.04
CA SER A 142 1.25 8.42 -5.50
C SER A 142 1.43 7.37 -6.59
N LYS A 143 2.30 7.65 -7.58
CA LYS A 143 2.59 6.73 -8.68
C LYS A 143 3.28 5.47 -8.20
N ASP A 144 4.28 5.61 -7.32
CA ASP A 144 5.01 4.47 -6.77
C ASP A 144 4.12 3.57 -5.91
N ILE A 145 3.21 4.17 -5.13
CA ILE A 145 2.21 3.42 -4.37
C ILE A 145 1.29 2.64 -5.32
N GLU A 146 0.74 3.27 -6.36
CA GLU A 146 -0.16 2.59 -7.31
C GLU A 146 0.51 1.43 -8.06
N LEU A 147 1.82 1.52 -8.30
CA LEU A 147 2.60 0.46 -8.93
C LEU A 147 2.93 -0.71 -7.99
N SER A 148 2.87 -0.49 -6.68
CA SER A 148 3.22 -1.47 -5.66
C SER A 148 2.30 -2.71 -5.66
N ARG A 149 2.84 -3.83 -5.17
CA ARG A 149 2.03 -5.04 -4.93
C ARG A 149 0.93 -4.81 -3.90
N TYR A 150 1.23 -4.05 -2.84
CA TYR A 150 0.32 -3.81 -1.73
C TYR A 150 -0.93 -3.05 -2.19
N TYR A 151 -0.76 -2.03 -3.03
CA TYR A 151 -1.89 -1.31 -3.58
C TYR A 151 -2.75 -2.21 -4.50
N LYS A 152 -2.12 -3.03 -5.35
CA LYS A 152 -2.84 -3.98 -6.22
C LYS A 152 -3.63 -5.00 -5.41
N GLU A 153 -3.05 -5.53 -4.34
CA GLU A 153 -3.72 -6.45 -3.40
C GLU A 153 -4.88 -5.76 -2.67
N TYR A 154 -4.70 -4.53 -2.20
CA TYR A 154 -5.77 -3.73 -1.63
C TYR A 154 -6.97 -3.60 -2.59
N LYS A 155 -6.72 -3.26 -3.87
CA LYS A 155 -7.79 -3.19 -4.89
C LYS A 155 -8.43 -4.55 -5.14
N TYR A 156 -7.64 -5.63 -5.10
CA TYR A 156 -8.13 -7.00 -5.23
C TYR A 156 -9.08 -7.38 -4.08
N TYR A 157 -8.74 -7.05 -2.83
CA TYR A 157 -9.61 -7.33 -1.68
C TYR A 157 -10.93 -6.56 -1.73
N ILE A 158 -10.92 -5.30 -2.17
CA ILE A 158 -12.16 -4.54 -2.43
C ILE A 158 -12.99 -5.22 -3.53
N LEU A 159 -12.36 -5.62 -4.64
CA LEU A 159 -13.03 -6.28 -5.75
C LEU A 159 -13.71 -7.59 -5.33
N LYS A 160 -13.04 -8.39 -4.49
CA LYS A 160 -13.55 -9.64 -3.93
C LYS A 160 -14.83 -9.43 -3.13
N LYS A 161 -14.92 -8.31 -2.38
CA LYS A 161 -16.14 -7.91 -1.64
C LYS A 161 -17.22 -7.37 -2.56
N TYR A 162 -16.85 -6.54 -3.54
CA TYR A 162 -17.78 -5.92 -4.50
C TYR A 162 -18.55 -6.95 -5.36
N LYS A 163 -17.90 -8.06 -5.76
CA LYS A 163 -18.45 -9.10 -6.66
C LYS A 163 -19.20 -8.48 -7.86
N PRO A 164 -18.51 -7.82 -8.80
CA PRO A 164 -19.16 -7.27 -9.98
C PRO A 164 -19.91 -8.39 -10.70
N LYS A 165 -21.11 -8.08 -11.23
CA LYS A 165 -21.72 -8.97 -12.21
C LYS A 165 -20.77 -8.96 -13.40
N ILE A 166 -20.15 -10.10 -13.70
CA ILE A 166 -19.32 -10.23 -14.89
C ILE A 166 -20.28 -10.21 -16.07
N ASP A 167 -20.38 -9.06 -16.76
CA ASP A 167 -21.08 -9.04 -18.04
C ASP A 167 -20.27 -9.88 -19.04
N PRO A 168 -20.89 -10.86 -19.73
CA PRO A 168 -20.19 -11.89 -20.51
C PRO A 168 -19.41 -11.35 -21.72
N ILE A 169 -19.50 -10.05 -22.02
CA ILE A 169 -18.79 -9.40 -23.13
C ILE A 169 -17.29 -9.21 -22.81
N HIS A 170 -16.91 -9.15 -21.52
CA HIS A 170 -15.50 -9.01 -21.11
C HIS A 170 -14.85 -10.31 -20.59
N ALA A 171 -15.57 -11.43 -20.59
CA ALA A 171 -15.04 -12.73 -20.16
C ALA A 171 -13.92 -13.27 -21.08
N LYS A 172 -13.81 -12.78 -22.33
CA LYS A 172 -12.80 -13.24 -23.29
C LYS A 172 -11.39 -12.69 -23.07
N SER A 173 -11.18 -11.61 -22.31
CA SER A 173 -9.81 -11.14 -21.98
C SER A 173 -9.33 -11.56 -20.59
N LYS A 174 -10.26 -11.90 -19.66
CA LYS A 174 -9.92 -12.35 -18.30
C LYS A 174 -9.47 -13.81 -18.20
N ALA A 175 -9.78 -14.65 -19.19
CA ALA A 175 -9.30 -16.03 -19.25
C ALA A 175 -7.76 -16.11 -19.34
N ASN A 176 -7.07 -15.05 -19.80
CA ASN A 176 -5.62 -15.11 -19.96
C ASN A 176 -4.81 -14.69 -18.73
N PHE A 177 -5.40 -14.02 -17.72
CA PHE A 177 -4.63 -13.55 -16.57
C PHE A 177 -4.78 -14.44 -15.33
N VAL A 178 -5.97 -15.03 -15.13
CA VAL A 178 -6.23 -15.93 -13.98
C VAL A 178 -5.62 -17.32 -14.21
N ASP A 179 -5.60 -17.81 -15.46
CA ASP A 179 -4.97 -19.10 -15.79
C ASP A 179 -3.43 -19.05 -15.73
N LEU A 180 -2.82 -17.88 -15.90
CA LEU A 180 -1.35 -17.74 -15.88
C LEU A 180 -0.79 -17.82 -14.45
N GLU A 181 -1.48 -17.27 -13.44
CA GLU A 181 -1.03 -17.36 -12.04
C GLU A 181 -1.20 -18.78 -11.48
N GLU A 182 -2.31 -19.47 -11.79
CA GLU A 182 -2.46 -20.88 -11.41
C GLU A 182 -1.47 -21.79 -12.16
N ALA A 183 -1.21 -21.54 -13.45
CA ALA A 183 -0.22 -22.29 -14.21
C ALA A 183 1.21 -22.07 -13.67
N VAL A 184 1.58 -20.84 -13.32
CA VAL A 184 2.89 -20.53 -12.71
C VAL A 184 2.99 -21.22 -11.36
N TYR A 185 1.96 -21.16 -10.53
CA TYR A 185 1.92 -21.85 -9.23
C TYR A 185 2.05 -23.38 -9.37
N PHE A 186 1.42 -23.98 -10.38
CA PHE A 186 1.50 -25.42 -10.67
C PHE A 186 2.88 -25.85 -11.20
N ILE A 187 3.50 -25.02 -12.06
CA ILE A 187 4.84 -25.30 -12.61
C ILE A 187 5.90 -25.21 -11.50
N PHE A 188 5.86 -24.18 -10.65
CA PHE A 188 6.79 -24.06 -9.54
C PHE A 188 6.68 -25.23 -8.54
N ARG A 189 5.45 -25.70 -8.28
CA ARG A 189 5.21 -26.86 -7.40
C ARG A 189 5.71 -28.19 -7.99
N THR A 190 5.76 -28.31 -9.32
CA THR A 190 6.14 -29.56 -10.01
C THR A 190 7.64 -29.66 -10.27
N ILE A 191 8.35 -28.52 -10.38
CA ILE A 191 9.80 -28.51 -10.62
C ILE A 191 10.59 -28.53 -9.30
N TRP A 192 10.03 -27.97 -8.22
CA TRP A 192 10.70 -27.83 -6.91
C TRP A 192 10.02 -28.61 -5.77
N GLY A 193 9.10 -29.52 -6.11
CA GLY A 193 8.52 -30.52 -5.21
C GLY A 193 8.97 -31.92 -5.57
#